data_AF-A0AAU7APQ6-F1
#
_entry.id   AF-A0AAU7APQ6-F1
#
_cell.length_a   1.000
_cell.length_b   1.000
_cell.length_c   1.000
_cell.angle_alpha   90.00
_cell.angle_beta   90.00
_cell.angle_gamma   90.00
#
_symmetry.space_group_name_H-M   'P 1'
#
loop_
_entity.id
_entity.type
_entity.pdbx_description
1 polymer ?
#
loop_
_entity_poly.entity_id
_entity_poly.type
_entity_poly.pdbx_seq_one_letter_code
_entity_poly.pdbx_strand_id
1 'polypeptide(L)'
;MQRTARRWTVAALATVIAMGAGGTAAHAAGEQSVVAEVTSGPFKLKVTANRAAGTRSNQSTGTFDAETKVGPLALMDLHGPVTCLDVRGNSVGLFYPIERSTPSLLSMVGAGIYIYLKTDGKGRATNVQFLPVPFASVPGCRPLPAFLPATGTATIQGS
;
A
#
# COMPACT_ATOMS: atom_id res chain seq x y z
N MET A 1 37.57 -48.49 -43.79
CA MET A 1 37.59 -47.06 -44.19
C MET A 1 36.45 -46.39 -43.43
N GLN A 2 36.55 -45.38 -42.58
CA GLN A 2 37.57 -44.38 -42.26
C GLN A 2 37.83 -44.32 -40.74
N ARG A 3 39.07 -43.99 -40.38
CA ARG A 3 39.55 -43.62 -39.03
C ARG A 3 39.63 -42.08 -38.96
N THR A 4 39.20 -41.47 -37.85
CA THR A 4 39.66 -40.15 -37.31
C THR A 4 38.83 -39.87 -36.04
N ALA A 5 39.29 -40.01 -34.79
CA ALA A 5 40.45 -39.54 -34.05
C ALA A 5 40.47 -38.03 -33.71
N ARG A 6 40.23 -37.78 -32.42
CA ARG A 6 40.93 -36.86 -31.48
C ARG A 6 40.56 -35.36 -31.38
N ARG A 7 40.26 -35.02 -30.11
CA ARG A 7 40.81 -33.95 -29.25
C ARG A 7 40.16 -32.56 -29.38
N TRP A 8 39.33 -32.17 -28.39
CA TRP A 8 39.70 -31.51 -27.10
C TRP A 8 40.14 -30.05 -27.29
N THR A 9 39.26 -29.09 -26.97
CA THR A 9 39.62 -27.73 -26.52
C THR A 9 38.42 -27.09 -25.81
N VAL A 10 38.44 -27.09 -24.47
CA VAL A 10 38.72 -25.98 -23.54
C VAL A 10 37.44 -25.27 -23.07
N ALA A 11 37.11 -25.55 -21.82
CA ALA A 11 36.14 -24.81 -21.01
C ALA A 11 36.65 -23.38 -20.78
N ALA A 12 35.80 -22.38 -21.05
CA ALA A 12 35.98 -21.04 -20.52
C ALA A 12 34.99 -20.85 -19.36
N LEU A 13 35.48 -21.05 -18.14
CA LEU A 13 34.86 -20.47 -16.95
C LEU A 13 34.99 -18.95 -17.07
N ALA A 14 33.88 -18.27 -17.39
CA ALA A 14 33.78 -16.84 -17.17
C ALA A 14 33.44 -16.59 -15.69
N THR A 15 34.48 -16.59 -14.86
CA THR A 15 34.42 -16.13 -13.47
C THR A 15 34.23 -14.62 -13.49
N VAL A 16 32.99 -14.15 -13.39
CA VAL A 16 32.72 -12.72 -13.17
C VAL A 16 33.02 -12.42 -11.71
N ILE A 17 34.09 -11.65 -11.51
CA ILE A 17 34.59 -11.20 -10.22
C ILE A 17 33.54 -10.27 -9.60
N ALA A 18 32.96 -10.69 -8.48
CA ALA A 18 32.22 -9.83 -7.58
C ALA A 18 33.21 -8.83 -6.94
N MET A 19 33.26 -7.61 -7.47
CA MET A 19 33.85 -6.46 -6.80
C MET A 19 32.73 -5.65 -6.17
N GLY A 20 32.64 -5.72 -4.85
CA GLY A 20 31.70 -4.93 -4.07
C GLY A 20 31.94 -3.43 -4.25
N ALA A 21 30.90 -2.74 -4.66
CA ALA A 21 30.60 -1.42 -4.14
C ALA A 21 29.34 -1.61 -3.29
N GLY A 22 29.45 -1.38 -1.98
CA GLY A 22 28.34 -1.37 -1.04
C GLY A 22 27.40 -0.19 -1.29
N GLY A 23 26.87 -0.09 -2.51
CA GLY A 23 25.67 0.67 -2.77
C GLY A 23 24.57 -0.03 -2.01
N THR A 24 24.03 0.62 -0.98
CA THR A 24 22.67 0.35 -0.54
C THR A 24 21.84 0.21 -1.81
N ALA A 25 21.41 -1.01 -2.13
CA ALA A 25 20.33 -1.20 -3.05
C ALA A 25 19.19 -0.41 -2.41
N ALA A 26 19.03 0.85 -2.84
CA ALA A 26 17.78 1.54 -2.69
C ALA A 26 16.79 0.53 -3.23
N HIS A 27 15.99 -0.05 -2.33
CA HIS A 27 14.91 -0.92 -2.72
C HIS A 27 14.16 -0.11 -3.76
N ALA A 28 14.36 -0.43 -5.05
CA ALA A 28 13.68 0.25 -6.12
C ALA A 28 12.24 -0.12 -5.86
N ALA A 29 11.51 0.81 -5.26
CA ALA A 29 10.24 0.51 -4.66
C ALA A 29 9.37 -0.04 -5.79
N GLY A 30 9.02 -1.31 -5.70
CA GLY A 30 8.27 -1.99 -6.73
C GLY A 30 6.93 -1.30 -6.96
N GLU A 31 6.25 -1.69 -8.02
CA GLU A 31 4.84 -1.33 -8.17
C GLU A 31 4.06 -1.82 -6.95
N GLN A 32 3.19 -0.98 -6.43
CA GLN A 32 2.34 -1.30 -5.30
C GLN A 32 0.88 -1.01 -5.65
N SER A 33 -0.01 -1.89 -5.23
CA SER A 33 -1.46 -1.72 -5.38
C SER A 33 -2.20 -2.25 -4.16
N VAL A 34 -3.37 -1.69 -3.90
CA VAL A 34 -4.32 -2.21 -2.92
C VAL A 34 -5.74 -2.03 -3.43
N VAL A 35 -6.54 -3.08 -3.31
CA VAL A 35 -8.00 -3.04 -3.46
C VAL A 35 -8.59 -3.66 -2.21
N ALA A 36 -9.34 -2.89 -1.43
CA ALA A 36 -9.85 -3.34 -0.15
C ALA A 36 -11.29 -2.92 0.07
N GLU A 37 -12.10 -3.85 0.60
CA GLU A 37 -13.42 -3.59 1.16
C GLU A 37 -13.44 -4.11 2.58
N VAL A 38 -13.49 -3.20 3.55
CA VAL A 38 -13.23 -3.51 4.96
C VAL A 38 -14.35 -2.96 5.83
N THR A 39 -14.70 -3.68 6.87
CA THR A 39 -15.64 -3.24 7.91
C THR A 39 -14.98 -3.37 9.28
N SER A 40 -15.11 -2.33 10.11
CA SER A 40 -14.67 -2.33 11.50
C SER A 40 -15.70 -1.59 12.36
N GLY A 41 -16.45 -2.33 13.18
CA GLY A 41 -17.57 -1.77 13.94
C GLY A 41 -18.59 -1.06 13.02
N PRO A 42 -18.92 0.23 13.28
CA PRO A 42 -19.85 1.00 12.45
C PRO A 42 -19.24 1.52 11.13
N PHE A 43 -17.94 1.34 10.93
CA PHE A 43 -17.20 1.88 9.79
C PHE A 43 -17.11 0.86 8.66
N LYS A 44 -17.47 1.28 7.44
CA LYS A 44 -17.22 0.58 6.19
C LYS A 44 -16.26 1.40 5.34
N LEU A 45 -15.36 0.72 4.66
CA LEU A 45 -14.32 1.31 3.86
C LEU A 45 -14.25 0.61 2.52
N LYS A 46 -14.04 1.38 1.46
CA LYS A 46 -13.60 0.91 0.16
C LYS A 46 -12.38 1.71 -0.26
N VAL A 47 -11.35 1.01 -0.69
CA VAL A 47 -10.09 1.62 -1.13
C VAL A 47 -9.65 0.96 -2.41
N THR A 48 -9.25 1.78 -3.38
CA THR A 48 -8.44 1.35 -4.51
C THR A 48 -7.28 2.31 -4.64
N ALA A 49 -6.05 1.83 -4.60
CA ALA A 49 -4.88 2.68 -4.78
C ALA A 49 -3.75 1.96 -5.50
N ASN A 50 -2.98 2.73 -6.26
CA ASN A 50 -1.84 2.26 -7.03
C ASN A 50 -0.69 3.27 -6.93
N ARG A 51 0.52 2.73 -6.94
CA ARG A 51 1.77 3.48 -7.00
C ARG A 51 2.70 2.79 -7.98
N ALA A 52 3.11 3.51 -9.01
CA ALA A 52 4.04 3.00 -10.02
C ALA A 52 5.42 2.71 -9.42
N ALA A 53 6.13 1.73 -10.01
CA ALA A 53 7.49 1.41 -9.61
C ALA A 53 8.42 2.64 -9.71
N GLY A 54 9.34 2.78 -8.77
CA GLY A 54 10.32 3.88 -8.74
C GLY A 54 9.76 5.24 -8.32
N THR A 55 8.47 5.35 -7.99
CA THR A 55 7.85 6.59 -7.49
C THR A 55 7.83 6.64 -5.96
N ARG A 56 7.69 7.85 -5.41
CA ARG A 56 7.61 8.06 -3.96
C ARG A 56 6.24 7.65 -3.43
N SER A 57 6.16 7.28 -2.15
CA SER A 57 4.89 6.89 -1.52
C SER A 57 3.81 7.97 -1.64
N ASN A 58 4.16 9.25 -1.59
CA ASN A 58 3.25 10.38 -1.77
C ASN A 58 2.92 10.73 -3.25
N GLN A 59 3.33 9.89 -4.20
CA GLN A 59 2.98 9.98 -5.63
C GLN A 59 2.07 8.82 -6.02
N SER A 60 1.13 8.50 -5.12
CA SER A 60 0.15 7.44 -5.33
C SER A 60 -1.16 8.02 -5.83
N THR A 61 -1.95 7.18 -6.50
CA THR A 61 -3.28 7.55 -6.99
C THR A 61 -4.30 6.54 -6.53
N GLY A 62 -5.55 6.95 -6.39
CA GLY A 62 -6.60 6.04 -5.96
C GLY A 62 -7.83 6.74 -5.44
N THR A 63 -8.80 5.96 -5.01
CA THR A 63 -10.03 6.42 -4.37
C THR A 63 -10.16 5.80 -2.99
N PHE A 64 -10.70 6.60 -2.09
CA PHE A 64 -11.08 6.21 -0.76
C PHE A 64 -12.53 6.62 -0.52
N ASP A 65 -13.33 5.66 -0.07
CA ASP A 65 -14.70 5.86 0.37
C ASP A 65 -14.84 5.25 1.77
N ALA A 66 -15.33 6.02 2.72
CA ALA A 66 -15.74 5.49 4.01
C ALA A 66 -17.12 5.98 4.41
N GLU A 67 -17.86 5.06 5.02
CA GLU A 67 -19.21 5.28 5.51
C GLU A 67 -19.24 4.85 6.98
N THR A 68 -19.88 5.68 7.81
CA THR A 68 -20.16 5.37 9.22
C THR A 68 -21.66 5.32 9.42
N LYS A 69 -22.17 4.16 9.86
CA LYS A 69 -23.59 3.97 10.16
C LYS A 69 -23.81 3.55 11.61
N VAL A 70 -24.80 4.16 12.27
CA VAL A 70 -25.29 3.72 13.58
C VAL A 70 -26.79 3.47 13.46
N GLY A 71 -27.16 2.19 13.45
CA GLY A 71 -28.53 1.76 13.13
C GLY A 71 -28.91 2.14 11.70
N PRO A 72 -30.11 2.69 11.45
CA PRO A 72 -30.53 3.13 10.12
C PRO A 72 -29.92 4.48 9.69
N LEU A 73 -29.20 5.17 10.58
CA LEU A 73 -28.69 6.51 10.33
C LEU A 73 -27.26 6.47 9.79
N ALA A 74 -27.04 7.09 8.62
CA ALA A 74 -25.72 7.44 8.13
C ALA A 74 -25.21 8.65 8.92
N LEU A 75 -24.11 8.48 9.65
CA LEU A 75 -23.52 9.54 10.47
C LEU A 75 -22.49 10.35 9.69
N MET A 76 -21.72 9.67 8.83
CA MET A 76 -20.63 10.31 8.11
C MET A 76 -20.23 9.52 6.88
N ASP A 77 -20.18 10.21 5.75
CA ASP A 77 -19.57 9.72 4.51
C ASP A 77 -18.33 10.55 4.18
N LEU A 78 -17.22 9.88 3.87
CA LEU A 78 -15.95 10.49 3.52
C LEU A 78 -15.51 9.99 2.17
N HIS A 79 -15.15 10.93 1.29
CA HIS A 79 -14.65 10.63 -0.03
C HIS A 79 -13.39 11.44 -0.30
N GLY A 80 -12.37 10.81 -0.88
CA GLY A 80 -11.17 11.51 -1.28
C GLY A 80 -10.22 10.67 -2.12
N PRO A 81 -9.24 11.31 -2.76
CA PRO A 81 -8.18 10.62 -3.44
C PRO A 81 -7.23 9.98 -2.43
N VAL A 82 -6.68 8.82 -2.79
CA VAL A 82 -5.50 8.31 -2.10
C VAL A 82 -4.29 9.06 -2.63
N THR A 83 -3.59 9.75 -1.73
CA THR A 83 -2.41 10.57 -2.07
C THR A 83 -1.11 9.95 -1.56
N CYS A 84 -1.20 8.96 -0.68
CA CYS A 84 -0.06 8.16 -0.29
C CYS A 84 -0.39 6.68 -0.18
N LEU A 85 0.51 5.83 -0.69
CA LEU A 85 0.49 4.37 -0.56
C LEU A 85 1.90 3.87 -0.21
N ASP A 86 2.00 3.10 0.87
CA ASP A 86 3.17 2.28 1.18
C ASP A 86 2.72 0.89 1.64
N VAL A 87 3.12 -0.13 0.88
CA VAL A 87 2.90 -1.54 1.17
C VAL A 87 4.16 -2.15 1.78
N ARG A 88 4.00 -2.91 2.88
CA ARG A 88 5.08 -3.69 3.50
C ARG A 88 4.56 -5.05 3.95
N GLY A 89 4.90 -6.09 3.18
CA GLY A 89 4.35 -7.43 3.39
C GLY A 89 2.82 -7.41 3.39
N ASN A 90 2.21 -7.87 4.46
CA ASN A 90 0.75 -7.96 4.59
C ASN A 90 0.10 -6.69 5.17
N SER A 91 0.83 -5.57 5.23
CA SER A 91 0.36 -4.30 5.80
C SER A 91 0.43 -3.17 4.79
N VAL A 92 -0.56 -2.29 4.83
CA VAL A 92 -0.68 -1.11 3.96
C VAL A 92 -0.84 0.11 4.83
N GLY A 93 -0.12 1.18 4.50
CA GLY A 93 -0.38 2.50 5.01
C GLY A 93 -0.84 3.39 3.87
N LEU A 94 -1.93 4.11 4.13
CA LEU A 94 -2.60 5.00 3.19
C LEU A 94 -2.73 6.38 3.83
N PHE A 95 -2.70 7.42 3.02
CA PHE A 95 -3.16 8.73 3.44
C PHE A 95 -4.15 9.29 2.42
N TYR A 96 -5.23 9.87 2.93
CA TYR A 96 -6.22 10.58 2.13
C TYR A 96 -6.52 11.96 2.74
N PRO A 97 -6.49 13.04 1.94
CA PRO A 97 -7.15 14.29 2.30
C PRO A 97 -8.66 14.12 2.30
N ILE A 98 -9.35 14.74 3.25
CA ILE A 98 -10.80 14.82 3.25
C ILE A 98 -11.21 15.98 2.32
N GLU A 99 -11.50 15.67 1.06
CA GLU A 99 -12.00 16.68 0.11
C GLU A 99 -13.50 16.89 0.23
N ARG A 100 -14.24 15.78 0.43
CA ARG A 100 -15.69 15.80 0.60
C ARG A 100 -16.07 14.96 1.80
N SER A 101 -16.89 15.56 2.66
CA SER A 101 -17.53 14.87 3.77
C SER A 101 -19.02 15.22 3.83
N THR A 102 -19.84 14.29 4.28
CA THR A 102 -21.23 14.55 4.64
C THR A 102 -21.42 14.14 6.09
N PRO A 103 -21.67 15.07 7.04
CA PRO A 103 -21.78 16.52 6.86
C PRO A 103 -20.44 17.20 6.52
N SER A 104 -20.50 18.36 5.84
CA SER A 104 -19.36 19.06 5.21
C SER A 104 -18.36 19.73 6.19
N LEU A 105 -18.54 19.59 7.49
CA LEU A 105 -17.69 20.25 8.49
C LEU A 105 -16.22 19.79 8.42
N LEU A 106 -15.97 18.53 8.03
CA LEU A 106 -14.62 17.95 8.03
C LEU A 106 -13.79 18.35 6.81
N SER A 107 -14.40 18.64 5.66
CA SER A 107 -13.67 19.16 4.50
C SER A 107 -13.22 20.61 4.69
N MET A 108 -13.90 21.40 5.55
CA MET A 108 -13.54 22.80 5.80
C MET A 108 -12.29 22.98 6.68
N VAL A 109 -11.94 21.98 7.50
CA VAL A 109 -10.82 22.09 8.47
C VAL A 109 -9.47 21.65 7.90
N GLY A 110 -9.40 21.28 6.61
CA GLY A 110 -8.13 20.88 5.97
C GLY A 110 -7.50 19.65 6.64
N ALA A 111 -8.34 18.68 7.01
CA ALA A 111 -7.90 17.44 7.65
C ALA A 111 -7.68 16.34 6.61
N GLY A 112 -6.79 15.41 6.94
CA GLY A 112 -6.67 14.13 6.27
C GLY A 112 -6.62 13.01 7.30
N ILE A 113 -6.69 11.77 6.84
CA ILE A 113 -6.67 10.61 7.71
C ILE A 113 -5.68 9.60 7.16
N TYR A 114 -4.86 9.05 8.05
CA TYR A 114 -4.10 7.85 7.77
C TYR A 114 -4.96 6.63 8.01
N ILE A 115 -4.84 5.66 7.11
CA ILE A 115 -5.41 4.33 7.28
C ILE A 115 -4.27 3.33 7.29
N TYR A 116 -4.22 2.52 8.34
CA TYR A 116 -3.32 1.38 8.40
C TYR A 116 -4.16 0.12 8.33
N LEU A 117 -3.92 -0.69 7.32
CA LEU A 117 -4.64 -1.94 7.08
C LEU A 117 -3.67 -3.11 7.19
N LYS A 118 -4.08 -4.15 7.90
CA LYS A 118 -3.35 -5.41 8.01
C LYS A 118 -4.21 -6.55 7.48
N THR A 119 -3.56 -7.50 6.80
CA THR A 119 -4.19 -8.73 6.32
C THR A 119 -3.52 -9.98 6.90
N ASP A 120 -4.15 -11.13 6.72
CA ASP A 120 -3.59 -12.45 7.04
C ASP A 120 -2.62 -12.99 5.96
N GLY A 121 -2.33 -12.20 4.90
CA GLY A 121 -1.54 -12.63 3.75
C GLY A 121 -2.29 -13.51 2.75
N LYS A 122 -3.56 -13.84 3.02
CA LYS A 122 -4.46 -14.57 2.12
C LYS A 122 -5.58 -13.68 1.58
N GLY A 123 -5.41 -12.36 1.73
CA GLY A 123 -6.35 -11.36 1.25
C GLY A 123 -7.53 -11.07 2.19
N ARG A 124 -7.51 -11.55 3.45
CA ARG A 124 -8.52 -11.18 4.44
C ARG A 124 -8.01 -10.06 5.32
N ALA A 125 -8.81 -9.00 5.48
CA ALA A 125 -8.52 -7.96 6.45
C ALA A 125 -8.62 -8.52 7.88
N THR A 126 -7.66 -8.17 8.73
CA THR A 126 -7.61 -8.59 10.14
C THR A 126 -7.72 -7.40 11.09
N ASN A 127 -7.01 -6.33 10.78
CA ASN A 127 -7.04 -5.11 11.59
C ASN A 127 -6.98 -3.87 10.70
N VAL A 128 -7.62 -2.79 11.19
CA VAL A 128 -7.53 -1.45 10.62
C VAL A 128 -7.24 -0.43 11.72
N GLN A 129 -6.70 0.73 11.36
CA GLN A 129 -6.55 1.87 12.25
C GLN A 129 -6.75 3.15 11.45
N PHE A 130 -7.42 4.12 12.08
CA PHE A 130 -7.62 5.46 11.55
C PHE A 130 -6.89 6.45 12.42
N LEU A 131 -6.18 7.39 11.80
CA LEU A 131 -5.52 8.47 12.51
C LEU A 131 -5.74 9.79 11.77
N PRO A 132 -6.68 10.64 12.25
CA PRO A 132 -6.88 11.96 11.68
C PRO A 132 -5.68 12.85 11.99
N VAL A 133 -5.25 13.64 11.00
CA VAL A 133 -4.14 14.59 11.09
C VAL A 133 -4.42 15.86 10.28
N PRO A 134 -3.78 16.99 10.61
CA PRO A 134 -3.76 18.15 9.73
C PRO A 134 -3.04 17.84 8.41
N PHE A 135 -3.59 18.27 7.27
CA PHE A 135 -3.08 17.93 5.93
C PHE A 135 -1.62 18.34 5.69
N ALA A 136 -1.13 19.40 6.34
CA ALA A 136 0.23 19.92 6.18
C ALA A 136 1.36 18.99 6.67
N SER A 137 1.05 17.82 7.26
CA SER A 137 2.00 17.01 8.04
C SER A 137 2.32 15.64 7.43
N VAL A 138 2.28 15.47 6.11
CA VAL A 138 2.39 14.14 5.47
C VAL A 138 3.69 13.97 4.67
N PRO A 139 4.81 13.61 5.33
CA PRO A 139 6.05 13.25 4.63
C PRO A 139 6.01 11.83 4.06
N GLY A 140 5.04 10.99 4.48
CA GLY A 140 4.85 9.62 4.00
C GLY A 140 3.80 8.86 4.81
N CYS A 141 3.46 7.65 4.38
CA CYS A 141 2.38 6.83 4.94
C CYS A 141 2.84 5.42 5.26
N ARG A 142 4.04 5.27 5.83
CA ARG A 142 4.55 3.95 6.24
C ARG A 142 3.52 3.24 7.14
N PRO A 143 3.24 1.94 6.92
CA PRO A 143 2.29 1.21 7.76
C PRO A 143 2.70 1.26 9.24
N LEU A 144 1.76 1.66 10.09
CA LEU A 144 1.86 1.52 11.55
C LEU A 144 1.01 0.34 12.03
N PRO A 145 1.23 -0.15 13.26
CA PRO A 145 0.39 -1.20 13.82
C PRO A 145 -1.09 -0.82 13.82
N ALA A 146 -1.92 -1.71 13.27
CA ALA A 146 -3.37 -1.58 13.26
C ALA A 146 -3.98 -2.40 14.41
N PHE A 147 -4.87 -1.80 15.19
CA PHE A 147 -5.38 -2.41 16.43
C PHE A 147 -6.88 -2.70 16.39
N LEU A 148 -7.66 -1.99 15.59
CA LEU A 148 -9.10 -2.21 15.52
C LEU A 148 -9.37 -3.50 14.74
N PRO A 149 -10.12 -4.47 15.29
CA PRO A 149 -10.51 -5.65 14.53
C PRO A 149 -11.28 -5.25 13.28
N ALA A 150 -10.98 -5.92 12.17
CA ALA A 150 -11.62 -5.66 10.90
C ALA A 150 -11.99 -6.97 10.21
N THR A 151 -13.02 -6.91 9.37
CA THR A 151 -13.43 -8.00 8.49
C THR A 151 -13.54 -7.48 7.06
N GLY A 152 -13.53 -8.39 6.09
CA GLY A 152 -13.60 -8.05 4.67
C GLY A 152 -12.39 -8.55 3.89
N THR A 153 -12.22 -8.01 2.68
CA THR A 153 -11.21 -8.44 1.72
C THR A 153 -10.24 -7.31 1.41
N ALA A 154 -8.99 -7.68 1.16
CA ALA A 154 -7.95 -6.75 0.77
C ALA A 154 -6.91 -7.47 -0.08
N THR A 155 -6.91 -7.18 -1.38
CA THR A 155 -5.86 -7.63 -2.29
C THR A 155 -4.75 -6.60 -2.25
N ILE A 156 -3.57 -7.03 -1.82
CA ILE A 156 -2.38 -6.18 -1.69
C ILE A 156 -1.32 -6.74 -2.62
N GLN A 157 -0.72 -5.85 -3.42
CA GLN A 157 0.46 -6.16 -4.21
C GLN A 157 1.54 -5.13 -3.87
N GLY A 158 2.76 -5.61 -3.66
CA GLY A 158 3.89 -4.75 -3.30
C GLY A 158 5.02 -5.58 -2.72
N SER A 159 6.24 -5.25 -3.13
CA SER A 159 7.49 -5.87 -2.65
C SER A 159 8.15 -5.01 -1.58
#